data_AF-A0A7C7CT58-F1
#
_entry.id   AF-A0A7C7CT58-F1
#
_cell.length_a   1.000
_cell.length_b   1.000
_cell.length_c   1.000
_cell.angle_alpha   90.00
_cell.angle_beta   90.00
_cell.angle_gamma   90.00
#
_symmetry.space_group_name_H-M   'P 1'
#
loop_
_entity.id
_entity.type
_entity.pdbx_description
1 polymer ?
#
loop_
_entity_poly.entity_id
_entity_poly.type
_entity_poly.pdbx_seq_one_letter_code
_entity_poly.pdbx_strand_id
1 'polypeptide(L)'
;MKKILLSALIISSAFSGNFGVDIALIGQLPKGEFKDEGVPTGFGLGINGLWYPSKQFGLGLNLGISQYGNSERQIPFSYYTDLITITE
;
A
#
# COMPACT_ATOMS: atom_id res chain seq x y z
N MET A 1 13.50 1.60 21.24
CA MET A 1 12.78 0.69 20.32
C MET A 1 11.28 0.88 20.53
N LYS A 2 10.60 1.67 19.70
CA LYS A 2 9.14 1.88 19.81
C LYS A 2 8.45 0.68 19.18
N LYS A 3 7.70 -0.08 19.98
CA LYS A 3 6.86 -1.20 19.51
C LYS A 3 5.67 -0.59 18.78
N ILE A 4 5.68 -0.65 17.44
CA ILE A 4 4.52 -0.25 16.63
C ILE A 4 3.54 -1.43 16.69
N LEU A 5 2.46 -1.24 17.44
CA LEU A 5 1.36 -2.18 17.50
C LEU A 5 0.55 -2.02 16.20
N LEU A 6 0.67 -2.97 15.26
CA LEU A 6 -0.10 -2.94 14.02
C LEU A 6 -1.49 -3.54 14.28
N SER A 7 -2.45 -2.69 14.65
CA SER A 7 -3.85 -3.10 14.77
C SER A 7 -4.51 -3.06 13.37
N ALA A 8 -4.66 -4.23 12.74
CA ALA A 8 -5.43 -4.35 11.50
C ALA A 8 -6.92 -4.45 11.84
N LEU A 9 -7.68 -3.39 11.55
CA LEU A 9 -9.15 -3.39 11.65
C LEU A 9 -9.73 -3.85 10.31
N ILE A 10 -10.24 -5.08 10.26
CA ILE A 10 -10.94 -5.62 9.09
C ILE A 10 -12.44 -5.56 9.39
N ILE A 11 -13.17 -4.70 8.69
CA ILE A 11 -14.63 -4.59 8.80
C ILE A 11 -15.22 -5.34 7.61
N SER A 12 -15.70 -6.57 7.84
CA SER A 12 -16.42 -7.35 6.85
C SER A 12 -17.93 -7.34 7.13
N SER A 13 -18.76 -7.05 6.14
CA SER A 13 -20.22 -7.19 6.22
C SER A 13 -20.70 -8.25 5.22
N ALA A 14 -21.28 -9.34 5.71
CA ALA A 14 -21.89 -10.36 4.88
C ALA A 14 -23.39 -10.06 4.72
N PHE A 15 -23.83 -9.74 3.50
CA PHE A 15 -25.25 -9.65 3.17
C PHE A 15 -25.77 -11.03 2.77
N SER A 16 -26.97 -11.43 3.20
CA SER A 16 -27.55 -12.71 2.80
C SER A 16 -27.91 -12.67 1.30
N GLY A 17 -27.05 -13.25 0.46
CA GLY A 17 -27.22 -13.31 -0.99
C GLY A 17 -26.03 -13.97 -1.67
N ASN A 18 -26.12 -14.19 -2.98
CA ASN A 18 -25.03 -14.75 -3.79
C ASN A 18 -23.87 -13.75 -4.01
N PHE A 19 -23.74 -12.71 -3.19
CA PHE A 19 -22.79 -11.62 -3.37
C PHE A 19 -22.19 -11.17 -2.04
N GLY A 20 -20.88 -10.95 -2.01
CA GLY A 20 -20.14 -10.40 -0.88
C GLY A 20 -19.29 -9.21 -1.31
N VAL A 21 -19.20 -8.20 -0.45
CA VAL A 21 -18.33 -7.04 -0.66
C VAL A 21 -17.57 -6.77 0.63
N ASP A 22 -16.29 -6.45 0.50
CA ASP A 22 -15.51 -5.94 1.62
C ASP A 22 -14.61 -4.77 1.19
N ILE A 23 -14.30 -3.92 2.17
CA ILE A 23 -13.34 -2.82 2.05
C ILE A 23 -12.18 -3.17 2.96
N ALA A 24 -10.96 -3.06 2.44
CA ALA A 24 -9.75 -3.42 3.14
C ALA A 24 -8.76 -2.25 3.17
N LEU A 25 -8.02 -2.13 4.27
CA LEU A 25 -6.78 -1.36 4.30
C LEU A 25 -5.67 -2.24 3.72
N ILE A 26 -4.95 -1.71 2.71
CA ILE A 26 -3.86 -2.44 2.06
C ILE A 26 -2.51 -1.80 2.38
N GLY A 27 -1.49 -2.64 2.57
CA GLY A 27 -0.09 -2.23 2.69
C GLY A 27 0.68 -2.64 1.45
N GLN A 28 1.49 -1.74 0.90
CA GLN A 28 2.29 -1.98 -0.30
C GLN A 28 3.78 -1.92 0.05
N LEU A 29 4.44 -3.08 -0.02
CA LEU A 29 5.89 -3.16 0.11
C LEU A 29 6.57 -2.81 -1.22
N PRO A 30 7.59 -1.92 -1.22
CA PRO A 30 8.36 -1.59 -2.41
C PRO A 30 9.07 -2.84 -2.96
N LYS A 31 9.16 -2.96 -4.29
CA LYS A 31 9.79 -4.07 -5.00
C LYS A 31 10.59 -3.55 -6.20
N GLY A 32 11.62 -4.29 -6.60
CA GLY A 32 12.51 -3.91 -7.71
C GLY A 32 13.18 -2.56 -7.45
N GLU A 33 13.22 -1.72 -8.48
CA GLU A 33 13.83 -0.38 -8.44
C GLU A 33 13.31 0.47 -7.27
N PHE A 34 12.01 0.40 -6.94
CA PHE A 34 11.47 1.15 -5.80
C PHE A 34 12.09 0.74 -4.45
N LYS A 35 12.45 -0.53 -4.29
CA LYS A 35 13.12 -0.99 -3.07
C LYS A 35 14.57 -0.49 -3.04
N ASP A 36 15.24 -0.49 -4.18
CA ASP A 36 16.65 -0.14 -4.31
C ASP A 36 16.85 1.38 -4.14
N GLU A 37 15.89 2.18 -4.59
CA GLU A 37 15.79 3.64 -4.37
C GLU A 37 15.28 4.04 -2.98
N GLY A 38 15.10 3.07 -2.06
CA GLY A 38 14.69 3.34 -0.69
C GLY A 38 13.28 3.92 -0.55
N VAL A 39 12.39 3.67 -1.52
CA VAL A 39 11.01 4.17 -1.47
C VAL A 39 10.29 3.58 -0.26
N PRO A 40 9.66 4.41 0.59
CA PRO A 40 9.00 3.92 1.80
C PRO A 40 7.76 3.07 1.48
N THR A 41 7.39 2.21 2.43
CA THR A 41 6.16 1.39 2.35
C THR A 41 4.94 2.27 2.16
N GLY A 42 4.07 1.87 1.23
CA GLY A 42 2.82 2.55 0.92
C GLY A 42 1.63 1.97 1.67
N PHE A 43 0.59 2.77 1.78
CA PHE A 43 -0.72 2.34 2.30
C PHE A 43 -1.81 2.71 1.28
N GLY A 44 -2.94 2.03 1.38
CA GLY A 44 -4.03 2.25 0.44
C GLY A 44 -5.34 1.63 0.89
N LEU A 45 -6.30 1.67 -0.02
CA LEU A 45 -7.62 1.09 0.12
C LEU A 45 -7.84 0.05 -0.96
N GLY A 46 -8.42 -1.08 -0.56
CA GLY A 46 -8.88 -2.14 -1.43
C GLY A 46 -10.39 -2.30 -1.33
N ILE A 47 -10.99 -2.74 -2.43
CA ILE A 47 -12.36 -3.24 -2.48
C ILE A 47 -12.34 -4.63 -3.09
N ASN A 48 -13.10 -5.54 -2.48
CA ASN A 48 -13.29 -6.89 -2.95
C ASN A 48 -14.76 -7.10 -3.26
N GLY A 49 -15.04 -7.74 -4.40
CA GLY A 49 -16.36 -8.25 -4.74
C GLY A 49 -16.28 -9.75 -4.97
N LEU A 50 -17.17 -10.51 -4.34
CA LEU A 50 -17.33 -11.95 -4.54
C LEU A 50 -18.75 -12.24 -5.02
N TRP A 51 -18.87 -13.02 -6.08
CA TRP A 51 -20.13 -13.50 -6.62
C TRP A 51 -20.15 -15.04 -6.62
N TYR A 52 -21.22 -15.61 -6.08
CA TYR A 52 -21.43 -17.05 -5.94
C TYR A 52 -22.59 -17.49 -6.86
N PRO A 53 -22.34 -17.74 -8.16
CA PRO A 53 -23.39 -18.20 -9.08
C PRO A 53 -23.92 -19.60 -8.71
N SER A 54 -23.20 -20.38 -7.91
CA SER A 54 -23.66 -21.65 -7.35
C SER A 54 -23.10 -21.87 -5.94
N LYS A 55 -23.56 -22.93 -5.25
CA LYS A 55 -23.08 -23.27 -3.90
C LYS A 55 -21.64 -23.79 -3.88
N GLN A 56 -21.10 -24.21 -5.03
CA GLN A 56 -19.79 -24.86 -5.16
C GLN A 56 -18.77 -24.01 -5.91
N PHE A 57 -19.19 -22.88 -6.49
CA PHE A 57 -18.35 -22.05 -7.34
C PHE A 57 -18.57 -20.56 -7.05
N GLY A 58 -17.47 -19.82 -6.95
CA GLY A 58 -17.45 -18.37 -6.73
C GLY A 58 -16.39 -17.70 -7.60
N LEU A 59 -16.70 -16.48 -8.02
CA LEU A 59 -15.81 -15.58 -8.74
C LEU A 59 -15.53 -14.35 -7.88
N GLY A 60 -14.26 -13.95 -7.79
CA GLY A 60 -13.84 -12.79 -7.02
C GLY A 60 -13.10 -11.78 -7.88
N LEU A 61 -13.33 -10.50 -7.64
CA LEU A 61 -12.53 -9.39 -8.15
C LEU A 61 -12.00 -8.58 -6.98
N ASN A 62 -10.69 -8.34 -6.97
CA ASN A 62 -10.02 -7.44 -6.04
C ASN A 62 -9.48 -6.24 -6.83
N LEU A 63 -9.81 -5.04 -6.37
CA LEU A 63 -9.25 -3.79 -6.88
C LEU A 63 -8.65 -3.02 -5.71
N GLY A 64 -7.45 -2.48 -5.90
CA GLY A 64 -6.75 -1.72 -4.88
C GLY A 64 -6.07 -0.50 -5.45
N ILE A 65 -6.11 0.60 -4.70
CA ILE A 65 -5.31 1.80 -4.95
C ILE A 65 -4.45 2.08 -3.73
N SER A 66 -3.17 2.32 -3.96
CA SER A 66 -2.20 2.65 -2.92
C SER A 66 -1.23 3.71 -3.40
N GLN A 67 -0.68 4.43 -2.43
CA GLN A 67 0.35 5.42 -2.67
C GLN A 67 1.57 5.06 -1.80
N TYR A 68 2.75 5.01 -2.43
CA TYR A 68 4.02 4.94 -1.72
C TYR A 68 4.23 6.22 -0.91
N GLY A 69 4.88 6.12 0.24
CA GLY A 69 5.11 7.28 1.10
C GLY A 69 5.98 8.36 0.42
N ASN A 70 5.95 9.57 0.97
CA ASN A 70 6.81 10.67 0.52
C ASN A 70 8.24 10.49 1.08
N SER A 71 9.24 10.76 0.24
CA SER A 71 10.64 10.86 0.64
C SER A 71 11.05 12.33 0.55
N GLU A 72 11.21 12.99 1.69
CA GLU A 72 11.71 14.36 1.75
C GLU A 72 13.21 14.35 2.07
N ARG A 73 14.01 14.90 1.17
CA ARG A 73 15.45 15.11 1.38
C ARG A 73 15.71 16.58 1.66
N GLN A 74 16.25 16.88 2.85
CA GLN A 74 16.81 18.20 3.09
C GLN A 74 18.16 18.32 2.37
N ILE A 75 18.20 19.19 1.36
CA ILE A 75 19.42 19.51 0.64
C ILE A 75 19.92 20.86 1.16
N PRO A 76 21.09 20.93 1.82
CA PRO A 76 21.65 22.19 2.28
C PRO A 76 22.00 23.07 1.08
N PHE A 77 21.85 24.40 1.20
CA PHE A 77 22.12 25.34 0.10
C PHE A 77 23.54 25.20 -0.48
N SER A 78 24.50 24.79 0.34
CA SER A 78 25.88 24.52 -0.06
C SER A 78 26.01 23.45 -1.17
N TYR A 79 25.00 22.59 -1.35
CA TYR A 79 24.96 21.57 -2.39
C TYR A 79 24.87 22.14 -3.82
N TYR A 80 24.48 23.41 -3.95
CA TYR A 80 24.37 24.12 -5.22
C TYR A 80 25.53 25.10 -5.47
N THR A 81 26.59 25.05 -4.65
CA THR A 81 27.76 25.91 -4.84
C THR A 81 28.86 25.14 -5.56
N ASP A 82 29.52 25.82 -6.51
CA ASP A 82 30.59 25.24 -7.36
C ASP A 82 31.85 24.84 -6.57
N LEU A 83 31.86 25.05 -5.24
CA LEU A 83 32.99 24.82 -4.35
C LEU A 83 32.99 23.43 -3.71
N ILE A 84 31.98 22.60 -3.95
CA ILE A 84 31.83 21.29 -3.31
C ILE A 84 31.63 20.22 -4.39
N THR A 85 32.55 19.26 -4.46
CA THR A 85 32.39 18.07 -5.30
C THR A 85 31.70 16.97 -4.51
N ILE A 86 30.54 16.53 -4.98
CA ILE A 86 29.83 15.38 -4.42
C ILE A 86 30.32 14.14 -5.18
N THR A 87 30.71 13.11 -4.44
CA THR A 87 30.95 11.76 -4.97
C THR A 87 29.81 10.86 -4.50
N GLU A 88 29.19 10.15 -5.44
CA GLU A 88 28.13 9.16 -5.19
C GLU A 88 28.72 7.81 -4.75
#